data_AF-A0AAU6MGL4-F1
#
_entry.id   AF-A0AAU6MGL4-F1
#
_cell.length_a   1.000
_cell.length_b   1.000
_cell.length_c   1.000
_cell.angle_alpha   90.00
_cell.angle_beta   90.00
_cell.angle_gamma   90.00
#
_symmetry.space_group_name_H-M   'P 1'
#
loop_
_entity.id
_entity.type
_entity.pdbx_description
1 polymer ?
#
loop_
_entity_poly.entity_id
_entity_poly.type
_entity_poly.pdbx_seq_one_letter_code
_entity_poly.pdbx_strand_id
1 'polypeptide(L)'
;MALSSLAAGRRRRIRRKADLRIAALQADLERLSQPRPAVGVRLAIRRSAGTALAAAIFGVCCWLLFTVASFLALGIAQDPSAEVHGIPPGFYISISLTAVAGWTHDRYRQFRQAAAVLTISQAVKACTQARLASNTARPMTLTALANYLADVEKAVLKARRTRQTVLLRSHRIARLRDHAGQVVARLREAEARLDTEPDEAFQELAHLLMTIAENYTAGRVGALLPETELTGRRSVRDRELIKLSIVVVLLVGVAIAAPLLGLPEGALLPVLAGVGILLLVAAFRRRYRQYLDLLPFFQGP
;
A
#
# COMPACT_ATOMS: atom_id res chain seq x y z
N MET A 1 -24.32 -31.34 15.04
CA MET A 1 -23.06 -32.07 14.76
C MET A 1 -22.48 -31.84 13.35
N ALA A 2 -23.28 -31.68 12.28
CA ALA A 2 -22.75 -31.50 10.92
C ALA A 2 -21.94 -30.20 10.68
N LEU A 3 -22.29 -29.09 11.36
CA LEU A 3 -21.58 -27.82 11.20
C LEU A 3 -20.17 -27.81 11.82
N SER A 4 -19.94 -28.56 12.91
CA SER A 4 -18.63 -28.63 13.55
C SER A 4 -17.64 -29.47 12.74
N SER A 5 -18.09 -30.53 12.07
CA SER A 5 -17.23 -31.35 11.19
C SER A 5 -16.82 -30.58 9.93
N LEU A 6 -17.75 -29.82 9.32
CA LEU A 6 -17.46 -28.93 8.19
C LEU A 6 -16.45 -27.84 8.56
N ALA A 7 -16.60 -27.21 9.73
CA ALA A 7 -15.67 -26.19 10.22
C ALA A 7 -14.26 -26.77 10.46
N ALA A 8 -14.16 -27.98 11.02
CA ALA A 8 -12.89 -28.68 11.25
C ALA A 8 -12.18 -29.04 9.93
N GLY A 9 -12.92 -29.55 8.94
CA GLY A 9 -12.39 -29.85 7.61
C GLY A 9 -11.85 -28.62 6.90
N ARG A 10 -12.57 -27.48 6.99
CA ARG A 10 -12.13 -26.21 6.39
C ARG A 10 -10.85 -25.67 7.01
N ARG A 11 -10.72 -25.73 8.35
CA ARG A 11 -9.49 -25.32 9.07
C ARG A 11 -8.29 -26.16 8.65
N ARG A 12 -8.45 -27.48 8.47
CA ARG A 12 -7.38 -28.37 7.98
C ARG A 12 -6.93 -28.00 6.57
N ARG A 13 -7.87 -27.75 5.64
CA ARG A 13 -7.54 -27.31 4.26
C ARG A 13 -6.77 -25.99 4.25
N ILE A 14 -7.15 -25.02 5.09
CA ILE A 14 -6.47 -23.73 5.21
C ILE A 14 -5.04 -23.90 5.75
N ARG A 15 -4.87 -24.68 6.82
CA ARG A 15 -3.53 -24.97 7.37
C ARG A 15 -2.64 -25.66 6.35
N ARG A 16 -3.15 -26.69 5.66
CA ARG A 16 -2.42 -27.40 4.61
C ARG A 16 -1.96 -26.46 3.49
N LYS A 17 -2.82 -25.54 3.03
CA LYS A 17 -2.44 -24.52 2.04
C LYS A 17 -1.35 -23.57 2.56
N ALA A 18 -1.42 -23.16 3.82
CA ALA A 18 -0.40 -22.30 4.42
C ALA A 18 0.96 -23.02 4.55
N ASP A 19 0.95 -24.28 4.98
CA ASP A 19 2.16 -25.09 5.13
C ASP A 19 2.82 -25.38 3.77
N LEU A 20 2.02 -25.65 2.72
CA LEU A 20 2.53 -25.78 1.35
C LEU A 20 3.20 -24.49 0.85
N ARG A 21 2.63 -23.32 1.18
CA ARG A 21 3.24 -22.02 0.82
C ARG A 21 4.55 -21.77 1.56
N ILE A 22 4.61 -22.14 2.84
CA ILE A 22 5.84 -22.03 3.63
C ILE A 22 6.93 -22.96 3.08
N ALA A 23 6.57 -24.20 2.75
CA ALA A 23 7.50 -25.15 2.15
C ALA A 23 8.02 -24.67 0.78
N ALA A 24 7.13 -24.15 -0.07
CA ALA A 24 7.52 -23.58 -1.35
C ALA A 24 8.47 -22.38 -1.18
N LEU A 25 8.14 -21.46 -0.27
CA LEU A 25 8.99 -20.30 0.03
C LEU A 25 10.36 -20.72 0.58
N GLN A 26 10.39 -21.75 1.42
CA GLN A 26 11.65 -22.28 1.95
C GLN A 26 12.51 -22.90 0.85
N ALA A 27 11.92 -23.68 -0.06
CA ALA A 27 12.64 -24.22 -1.20
C ALA A 27 13.17 -23.13 -2.14
N ASP A 28 12.39 -22.07 -2.35
CA ASP A 28 12.81 -20.89 -3.13
C ASP A 28 13.98 -20.15 -2.46
N LEU A 29 13.96 -19.98 -1.14
CA LEU A 29 15.06 -19.36 -0.39
C LEU A 29 16.33 -20.22 -0.38
N GLU A 30 16.19 -21.54 -0.23
CA GLU A 30 17.32 -22.48 -0.29
C GLU A 30 18.03 -22.41 -1.66
N ARG A 31 17.28 -22.22 -2.76
CA ARG A 31 17.85 -22.01 -4.11
C ARG A 31 18.62 -20.70 -4.24
N LEU A 32 18.25 -19.68 -3.48
CA LEU A 32 18.92 -18.38 -3.44
C LEU A 32 20.06 -18.33 -2.41
N SER A 33 20.38 -19.44 -1.75
CA SER A 33 21.34 -19.50 -0.64
C SER A 33 21.00 -18.54 0.50
N GLN A 34 19.70 -18.25 0.70
CA GLN A 34 19.23 -17.31 1.71
C GLN A 34 18.86 -18.04 3.02
N PRO A 35 18.98 -17.36 4.18
CA PRO A 35 18.62 -17.93 5.47
C PRO A 35 17.13 -18.30 5.53
N ARG A 36 16.81 -19.29 6.37
CA ARG A 36 15.42 -19.74 6.57
C ARG A 36 14.56 -18.58 7.08
N PRO A 37 13.30 -18.48 6.63
CA PRO A 37 12.44 -17.36 7.00
C PRO A 37 12.16 -17.38 8.51
N ALA A 38 12.26 -16.23 9.17
CA ALA A 38 11.96 -16.12 10.59
C ALA A 38 10.55 -16.64 10.93
N VAL A 39 10.39 -17.09 12.18
CA VAL A 39 9.13 -17.63 12.71
C VAL A 39 7.96 -16.64 12.54
N GLY A 40 8.25 -15.33 12.64
CA GLY A 40 7.26 -14.26 12.43
C GLY A 40 6.63 -14.26 11.03
N VAL A 41 7.43 -14.50 9.99
CA VAL A 41 6.95 -14.57 8.59
C VAL A 41 6.06 -15.81 8.40
N ARG A 42 6.47 -16.96 8.93
CA ARG A 42 5.67 -18.20 8.88
C ARG A 42 4.33 -18.05 9.61
N LEU A 43 4.32 -17.41 10.77
CA LEU A 43 3.10 -17.10 11.52
C LEU A 43 2.20 -16.12 10.76
N ALA A 44 2.76 -15.11 10.12
CA ALA A 44 2.01 -14.16 9.31
C ALA A 44 1.33 -14.84 8.10
N ILE A 45 2.01 -15.74 7.41
CA ILE A 45 1.45 -16.54 6.30
C ILE A 45 0.33 -17.47 6.79
N ARG A 46 0.50 -18.12 7.95
CA ARG A 46 -0.56 -18.94 8.55
C ARG A 46 -1.78 -18.12 8.97
N ARG A 47 -1.57 -16.92 9.53
CA ARG A 47 -2.66 -16.00 9.91
C ARG A 47 -3.39 -15.43 8.69
N SER A 48 -2.68 -15.13 7.59
CA SER A 48 -3.30 -14.56 6.38
C SER A 48 -4.25 -15.53 5.68
N ALA A 49 -3.91 -16.82 5.66
CA ALA A 49 -4.71 -17.86 5.00
C ALA A 49 -6.10 -18.05 5.63
N GLY A 50 -6.23 -17.89 6.95
CA GLY A 50 -7.52 -17.99 7.65
C GLY A 50 -8.33 -16.71 7.64
N THR A 51 -7.67 -15.57 7.57
CA THR A 51 -8.31 -14.27 7.69
C THR A 51 -8.99 -13.86 6.37
N ALA A 52 -8.36 -14.04 5.20
CA ALA A 52 -8.85 -13.41 3.95
C ALA A 52 -10.29 -13.82 3.60
N LEU A 53 -10.58 -15.10 3.75
CA LEU A 53 -11.88 -15.67 3.46
C LEU A 53 -12.91 -15.28 4.54
N ALA A 54 -12.47 -15.17 5.80
CA ALA A 54 -13.32 -14.66 6.88
C ALA A 54 -13.63 -13.17 6.69
N ALA A 55 -12.71 -12.35 6.16
CA ALA A 55 -12.99 -10.96 5.81
C ALA A 55 -14.04 -10.83 4.73
N ALA A 56 -13.87 -11.59 3.64
CA ALA A 56 -14.75 -11.50 2.49
C ALA A 56 -16.17 -11.92 2.87
N ILE A 57 -16.32 -13.06 3.54
CA ILE A 57 -17.63 -13.53 4.00
C ILE A 57 -18.26 -12.52 4.97
N PHE A 58 -17.49 -12.02 5.93
CA PHE A 58 -18.04 -11.13 6.95
C PHE A 58 -18.32 -9.72 6.42
N GLY A 59 -17.52 -9.23 5.46
CA GLY A 59 -17.79 -7.99 4.75
C GLY A 59 -19.08 -8.06 3.93
N VAL A 60 -19.30 -9.18 3.24
CA VAL A 60 -20.57 -9.45 2.55
C VAL A 60 -21.74 -9.56 3.53
N CYS A 61 -21.59 -10.28 4.65
CA CYS A 61 -22.63 -10.36 5.67
C CYS A 61 -22.94 -8.99 6.30
N CYS A 62 -21.94 -8.18 6.64
CA CYS A 62 -22.14 -6.84 7.18
C CYS A 62 -22.82 -5.92 6.17
N TRP A 63 -22.43 -5.99 4.89
CA TRP A 63 -23.08 -5.23 3.82
C TRP A 63 -24.55 -5.65 3.66
N LEU A 64 -24.83 -6.96 3.65
CA LEU A 64 -26.20 -7.47 3.60
C LEU A 64 -27.03 -7.01 4.81
N LEU A 65 -26.51 -7.15 6.03
CA LEU A 65 -27.19 -6.69 7.24
C LEU A 65 -27.44 -5.17 7.21
N PHE A 66 -26.49 -4.39 6.70
CA PHE A 66 -26.64 -2.95 6.52
C PHE A 66 -27.73 -2.61 5.51
N THR A 67 -27.79 -3.33 4.38
CA THR A 67 -28.86 -3.13 3.40
C THR A 67 -30.23 -3.48 3.99
N VAL A 68 -30.36 -4.62 4.68
CA VAL A 68 -31.63 -5.03 5.32
C VAL A 68 -32.06 -4.03 6.39
N ALA A 69 -31.14 -3.58 7.25
CA ALA A 69 -31.43 -2.57 8.27
C ALA A 69 -31.84 -1.23 7.66
N SER A 70 -31.20 -0.81 6.56
CA SER A 70 -31.57 0.42 5.85
C SER A 70 -32.97 0.30 5.23
N PHE A 71 -33.29 -0.82 4.59
CA PHE A 71 -34.64 -1.07 4.05
C PHE A 71 -35.70 -1.12 5.16
N LEU A 72 -35.40 -1.75 6.30
CA LEU A 72 -36.32 -1.80 7.44
C LEU A 72 -36.57 -0.40 8.02
N ALA A 73 -35.51 0.42 8.14
CA ALA A 73 -35.62 1.79 8.62
C ALA A 73 -36.43 2.68 7.66
N LEU A 74 -36.25 2.51 6.35
CA LEU A 74 -37.06 3.20 5.32
C LEU A 74 -38.53 2.78 5.35
N GLY A 75 -38.82 1.50 5.61
CA GLY A 75 -40.18 1.00 5.76
C GLY A 75 -40.89 1.51 7.01
N ILE A 76 -40.19 1.58 8.16
CA ILE A 76 -40.75 2.12 9.41
C ILE A 76 -40.94 3.64 9.33
N ALA A 77 -40.10 4.35 8.58
CA ALA A 77 -40.24 5.79 8.38
C ALA A 77 -41.50 6.20 7.59
N GLN A 78 -42.17 5.25 6.92
CA GLN A 78 -43.47 5.50 6.28
C GLN A 78 -44.64 5.51 7.26
N ASP A 79 -44.46 5.06 8.51
CA ASP A 79 -45.52 5.01 9.51
C ASP A 79 -45.15 5.87 10.74
N PRO A 80 -45.54 7.17 10.76
CA PRO A 80 -45.11 8.13 11.77
C PRO A 80 -45.68 7.89 13.18
N SER A 81 -46.55 6.89 13.35
CA SER A 81 -47.21 6.57 14.61
C SER A 81 -46.50 5.52 15.47
N ALA A 82 -45.47 4.85 14.91
CA ALA A 82 -44.76 3.77 15.58
C ALA A 82 -43.59 4.26 16.45
N GLU A 83 -43.88 4.97 17.55
CA GLU A 83 -42.90 5.20 18.61
C GLU A 83 -42.66 3.91 19.40
N VAL A 84 -41.73 3.08 18.93
CA VAL A 84 -41.27 1.91 19.68
C VAL A 84 -40.30 2.38 20.76
N HIS A 85 -40.75 2.40 22.02
CA HIS A 85 -39.96 2.63 23.23
C HIS A 85 -39.29 4.00 23.42
N GLY A 86 -39.79 5.07 22.77
CA GLY A 86 -39.34 6.44 23.02
C GLY A 86 -37.89 6.74 22.61
N ILE A 87 -37.25 5.84 21.87
CA ILE A 87 -35.92 6.05 21.29
C ILE A 87 -36.10 6.28 19.79
N PRO A 88 -35.66 7.42 19.24
CA PRO A 88 -35.81 7.70 17.83
C PRO A 88 -35.04 6.64 16.99
N PRO A 89 -35.64 6.10 15.92
CA PRO A 89 -35.05 5.01 15.12
C PRO A 89 -33.67 5.35 14.55
N GLY A 90 -33.34 6.63 14.37
CA GLY A 90 -32.02 7.09 13.93
C GLY A 90 -30.86 6.73 14.88
N PHE A 91 -31.13 6.54 16.17
CA PHE A 91 -30.07 6.26 17.15
C PHE A 91 -29.50 4.84 17.00
N TYR A 92 -30.35 3.84 16.75
CA TYR A 92 -29.93 2.45 16.51
C TYR A 92 -29.08 2.31 15.24
N ILE A 93 -29.40 3.11 14.20
CA ILE A 93 -28.63 3.15 12.95
C ILE A 93 -27.22 3.66 13.21
N SER A 94 -27.05 4.73 13.99
CA SER A 94 -25.73 5.30 14.31
C SER A 94 -24.83 4.37 15.15
N ILE A 95 -25.39 3.68 16.16
CA ILE A 95 -24.63 2.74 17.00
C ILE A 95 -24.17 1.54 16.17
N SER A 96 -25.05 1.03 15.32
CA SER A 96 -24.73 -0.10 14.43
C SER A 96 -23.64 0.28 13.42
N LEU A 97 -23.74 1.47 12.81
CA LEU A 97 -22.74 1.99 11.88
C LEU A 97 -21.36 2.17 12.53
N THR A 98 -21.30 2.72 13.75
CA THR A 98 -20.04 2.93 14.45
C THR A 98 -19.39 1.63 14.91
N ALA A 99 -20.19 0.66 15.40
CA ALA A 99 -19.69 -0.66 15.77
C ALA A 99 -19.17 -1.45 14.55
N VAL A 100 -19.89 -1.43 13.42
CA VAL A 100 -19.45 -2.05 12.17
C VAL A 100 -18.21 -1.35 11.61
N ALA A 101 -18.17 -0.01 11.63
CA ALA A 101 -17.00 0.76 11.18
C ALA A 101 -15.75 0.47 12.03
N GLY A 102 -15.88 0.43 13.36
CA GLY A 102 -14.78 0.10 14.26
C GLY A 102 -14.25 -1.33 14.06
N TRP A 103 -15.15 -2.31 13.94
CA TRP A 103 -14.76 -3.71 13.77
C TRP A 103 -14.16 -3.99 12.39
N THR A 104 -14.74 -3.40 11.33
CA THR A 104 -14.17 -3.48 9.98
C THR A 104 -12.80 -2.81 9.93
N HIS A 105 -12.58 -1.71 10.66
CA HIS A 105 -11.28 -1.06 10.75
C HIS A 105 -10.19 -1.98 11.33
N ASP A 106 -10.44 -2.65 12.47
CA ASP A 106 -9.45 -3.53 13.09
C ASP A 106 -9.18 -4.79 12.24
N ARG A 107 -10.22 -5.40 11.69
CA ARG A 107 -10.06 -6.54 10.76
C ARG A 107 -9.28 -6.12 9.52
N TYR A 108 -9.63 -4.99 8.91
CA TYR A 108 -8.93 -4.44 7.75
C TYR A 108 -7.46 -4.14 8.04
N ARG A 109 -7.11 -3.74 9.27
CA ARG A 109 -5.72 -3.59 9.73
C ARG A 109 -4.98 -4.93 9.73
N GLN A 110 -5.58 -5.99 10.27
CA GLN A 110 -5.00 -7.34 10.24
C GLN A 110 -4.81 -7.83 8.80
N PHE A 111 -5.76 -7.55 7.91
CA PHE A 111 -5.63 -7.86 6.48
C PHE A 111 -4.45 -7.17 5.82
N ARG A 112 -4.28 -5.87 6.05
CA ARG A 112 -3.19 -5.11 5.44
C ARG A 112 -1.81 -5.59 5.92
N GLN A 113 -1.69 -6.02 7.18
CA GLN A 113 -0.44 -6.59 7.68
C GLN A 113 -0.11 -7.92 6.98
N ALA A 114 -1.11 -8.80 6.85
CA ALA A 114 -1.00 -10.05 6.13
C ALA A 114 -0.68 -9.83 4.63
N ALA A 115 -1.33 -8.85 4.00
CA ALA A 115 -1.13 -8.53 2.59
C ALA A 115 0.31 -8.10 2.29
N ALA A 116 0.91 -7.25 3.12
CA ALA A 116 2.30 -6.81 2.92
C ALA A 116 3.30 -7.98 2.97
N VAL A 117 3.11 -8.94 3.87
CA VAL A 117 3.99 -10.13 3.93
C VAL A 117 3.76 -11.04 2.71
N LEU A 118 2.52 -11.16 2.25
CA LEU A 118 2.20 -11.94 1.05
C LEU A 118 2.82 -11.32 -0.20
N THR A 119 2.73 -10.00 -0.38
CA THR A 119 3.35 -9.31 -1.53
C THR A 119 4.87 -9.48 -1.51
N ILE A 120 5.51 -9.39 -0.34
CA ILE A 120 6.94 -9.65 -0.21
C ILE A 120 7.28 -11.10 -0.58
N SER A 121 6.51 -12.09 -0.11
CA SER A 121 6.74 -13.49 -0.48
C SER A 121 6.54 -13.76 -1.98
N GLN A 122 5.61 -13.04 -2.61
CA GLN A 122 5.40 -13.11 -4.05
C GLN A 122 6.54 -12.47 -4.83
N ALA A 123 7.09 -11.35 -4.35
CA ALA A 123 8.29 -10.73 -4.92
C ALA A 123 9.49 -11.67 -4.86
N VAL A 124 9.76 -12.33 -3.72
CA VAL A 124 10.85 -13.31 -3.61
C VAL A 124 10.65 -14.48 -4.57
N LYS A 125 9.42 -15.00 -4.69
CA LYS A 125 9.10 -16.04 -5.68
C LYS A 125 9.29 -15.54 -7.12
N ALA A 126 8.94 -14.30 -7.41
CA ALA A 126 9.18 -13.72 -8.73
C ALA A 126 10.69 -13.57 -9.01
N CYS A 127 11.51 -13.24 -8.01
CA CYS A 127 12.97 -13.26 -8.13
C CYS A 127 13.49 -14.67 -8.49
N THR A 128 13.03 -15.72 -7.80
CA THR A 128 13.46 -17.09 -8.11
C THR A 128 13.01 -17.54 -9.49
N GLN A 129 11.78 -17.22 -9.88
CA GLN A 129 11.25 -17.52 -11.20
C GLN A 129 12.00 -16.77 -12.30
N ALA A 130 12.34 -15.49 -12.08
CA ALA A 130 13.12 -14.69 -13.02
C ALA A 130 14.55 -15.24 -13.18
N ARG A 131 15.19 -15.69 -12.09
CA ARG A 131 16.52 -16.31 -12.15
C ARG A 131 16.54 -17.64 -12.90
N LEU A 132 15.46 -18.44 -12.78
CA LEU A 132 15.34 -19.74 -13.43
C LEU A 132 14.73 -19.69 -14.83
N ALA A 133 14.18 -18.55 -15.24
CA ALA A 133 13.52 -18.40 -16.53
C ALA A 133 14.52 -18.49 -17.69
N SER A 134 14.12 -19.17 -18.76
CA SER A 134 14.84 -19.10 -20.04
C SER A 134 14.82 -17.68 -20.60
N ASN A 135 15.80 -17.35 -21.46
CA ASN A 135 15.92 -16.02 -22.08
C ASN A 135 14.61 -15.54 -22.75
N THR A 136 13.79 -16.45 -23.26
CA THR A 136 12.50 -16.14 -23.89
C THR A 136 11.39 -15.75 -22.91
N ALA A 137 11.38 -16.31 -21.69
CA ALA A 137 10.37 -16.01 -20.66
C ALA A 137 10.79 -14.88 -19.70
N ARG A 138 12.08 -14.50 -19.74
CA ARG A 138 12.69 -13.52 -18.84
C ARG A 138 12.02 -12.14 -18.83
N PRO A 139 11.58 -11.54 -19.96
CA PRO A 139 10.93 -10.23 -19.92
C PRO A 139 9.60 -10.24 -19.15
N MET A 140 8.81 -11.32 -19.29
CA MET A 140 7.53 -11.44 -18.60
C MET A 140 7.72 -11.61 -17.09
N THR A 141 8.71 -12.40 -16.67
CA THR A 141 9.01 -12.62 -15.25
C THR A 141 9.61 -11.36 -14.59
N LEU A 142 10.47 -10.62 -15.30
CA LEU A 142 10.97 -9.32 -14.82
C LEU A 142 9.85 -8.28 -14.69
N THR A 143 8.91 -8.24 -15.63
CA THR A 143 7.74 -7.35 -15.53
C THR A 143 6.87 -7.71 -14.32
N ALA A 144 6.65 -9.00 -14.07
CA ALA A 144 5.94 -9.46 -12.89
C ALA A 144 6.67 -9.08 -11.59
N LEU A 145 8.00 -9.23 -11.57
CA LEU A 145 8.84 -8.82 -10.45
C LEU A 145 8.73 -7.32 -10.18
N ALA A 146 8.87 -6.47 -11.20
CA ALA A 146 8.74 -5.02 -11.06
C ALA A 146 7.38 -4.60 -10.48
N ASN A 147 6.28 -5.25 -10.91
CA ASN A 147 4.96 -5.00 -10.35
C ASN A 147 4.87 -5.39 -8.87
N TYR A 148 5.43 -6.54 -8.48
CA TYR A 148 5.47 -6.94 -7.07
C TYR A 148 6.36 -6.02 -6.23
N LEU A 149 7.50 -5.58 -6.74
CA LEU A 149 8.37 -4.61 -6.08
C LEU A 149 7.64 -3.28 -5.87
N ALA A 150 6.94 -2.76 -6.88
CA ALA A 150 6.13 -1.54 -6.74
C ALA A 150 5.05 -1.67 -5.65
N ASP A 151 4.44 -2.84 -5.49
CA ASP A 151 3.48 -3.09 -4.42
C ASP A 151 4.15 -3.21 -3.03
N VAL A 152 5.35 -3.80 -2.96
CA VAL A 152 6.17 -3.80 -1.74
C VAL A 152 6.58 -2.37 -1.36
N GLU A 153 7.01 -1.53 -2.30
CA GLU A 153 7.33 -0.12 -2.05
C GLU A 153 6.13 0.63 -1.46
N LYS A 154 4.95 0.48 -2.08
CA LYS A 154 3.70 1.07 -1.55
C LYS A 154 3.40 0.56 -0.14
N ALA A 155 3.64 -0.72 0.13
CA ALA A 155 3.43 -1.31 1.45
C ALA A 155 4.41 -0.73 2.48
N VAL A 156 5.70 -0.60 2.14
CA VAL A 156 6.74 0.01 2.98
C VAL A 156 6.42 1.47 3.30
N LEU A 157 6.06 2.27 2.30
CA LEU A 157 5.66 3.68 2.50
C LEU A 157 4.39 3.83 3.36
N LYS A 158 3.48 2.85 3.28
CA LYS A 158 2.25 2.80 4.08
C LYS A 158 2.45 2.13 5.44
N ALA A 159 3.58 1.48 5.71
CA ALA A 159 3.84 0.68 6.91
C ALA A 159 3.56 1.44 8.21
N ARG A 160 3.91 2.74 8.27
CA ARG A 160 3.62 3.59 9.43
C ARG A 160 2.12 3.75 9.69
N ARG A 161 1.32 3.90 8.61
CA ARG A 161 -0.13 4.11 8.70
C ARG A 161 -0.85 2.81 9.06
N THR A 162 -0.35 1.67 8.59
CA THR A 162 -0.96 0.36 8.88
C THR A 162 -0.64 -0.14 10.28
N ARG A 163 0.55 0.15 10.81
CA ARG A 163 0.94 -0.25 12.16
C ARG A 163 0.44 0.70 13.26
N GLN A 164 0.15 1.97 12.99
CA GLN A 164 -0.35 2.97 13.97
C GLN A 164 0.43 2.97 15.30
N THR A 165 1.71 2.61 15.29
CA THR A 165 2.56 2.59 16.51
C THR A 165 2.95 4.00 16.97
N VAL A 166 2.63 5.02 16.16
CA VAL A 166 2.99 6.41 16.40
C VAL A 166 1.78 7.30 16.11
N LEU A 167 1.47 8.19 17.06
CA LEU A 167 0.41 9.20 16.93
C LEU A 167 0.65 10.10 15.71
N LEU A 168 -0.43 10.47 15.00
CA LEU A 168 -0.39 11.22 13.73
C LEU A 168 0.34 12.58 13.78
N ARG A 169 0.52 13.15 14.97
CA ARG A 169 1.20 14.45 15.19
C ARG A 169 2.59 14.35 15.83
N SER A 170 3.14 13.14 15.99
CA SER A 170 4.47 12.98 16.60
C SER A 170 5.59 13.44 15.65
N HIS A 171 6.61 14.12 16.20
CA HIS A 171 7.84 14.49 15.47
C HIS A 171 8.54 13.27 14.82
N ARG A 172 8.40 12.08 15.44
CA ARG A 172 8.98 10.81 14.96
C ARG A 172 8.47 10.40 13.58
N ILE A 173 7.32 10.94 13.15
CA ILE A 173 6.76 10.65 11.83
C ILE A 173 7.68 11.08 10.70
N ALA A 174 8.35 12.22 10.82
CA ALA A 174 9.26 12.69 9.78
C ALA A 174 10.38 11.67 9.57
N ARG A 175 11.06 11.26 10.65
CA ARG A 175 12.11 10.23 10.62
C ARG A 175 11.63 8.91 10.04
N LEU A 176 10.44 8.42 10.45
CA LEU A 176 9.88 7.18 9.90
C LEU A 176 9.56 7.26 8.40
N ARG A 177 9.10 8.42 7.92
CA ARG A 177 8.86 8.63 6.49
C ARG A 177 10.16 8.67 5.71
N ASP A 178 11.16 9.35 6.26
CA ASP A 178 12.45 9.50 5.61
C ASP A 178 13.16 8.15 5.52
N HIS A 179 13.14 7.36 6.61
CA HIS A 179 13.59 5.96 6.66
C HIS A 179 12.89 5.11 5.61
N ALA A 180 11.55 5.14 5.54
CA ALA A 180 10.81 4.37 4.55
C ALA A 180 11.19 4.75 3.10
N GLY A 181 11.44 6.03 2.83
CA GLY A 181 11.92 6.48 1.52
C GLY A 181 13.36 6.08 1.22
N GLN A 182 14.23 5.91 2.23
CA GLN A 182 15.59 5.36 2.06
C GLN A 182 15.53 3.86 1.76
N VAL A 183 14.64 3.11 2.41
CA VAL A 183 14.41 1.69 2.11
C VAL A 183 13.94 1.50 0.67
N VAL A 184 13.01 2.34 0.21
CA VAL A 184 12.56 2.31 -1.20
C VAL A 184 13.69 2.67 -2.16
N ALA A 185 14.50 3.70 -1.83
CA ALA A 185 15.68 4.04 -2.63
C ALA A 185 16.63 2.85 -2.78
N ARG A 186 16.89 2.15 -1.67
CA ARG A 186 17.75 0.96 -1.64
C ARG A 186 17.20 -0.19 -2.48
N LEU A 187 15.88 -0.41 -2.45
CA LEU A 187 15.24 -1.43 -3.28
C LEU A 187 15.37 -1.10 -4.78
N ARG A 188 15.17 0.17 -5.17
CA ARG A 188 15.34 0.62 -6.57
C ARG A 188 16.78 0.52 -7.05
N GLU A 189 17.75 0.82 -6.19
CA GLU A 189 19.17 0.63 -6.50
C GLU A 189 19.47 -0.86 -6.77
N ALA A 190 18.98 -1.77 -5.94
CA ALA A 190 19.16 -3.20 -6.14
C ALA A 190 18.40 -3.71 -7.38
N GLU A 191 17.23 -3.15 -7.68
CA GLU A 191 16.49 -3.44 -8.91
C GLU A 191 17.23 -2.96 -10.16
N ALA A 192 17.83 -1.76 -10.14
CA ALA A 192 18.61 -1.24 -11.25
C ALA A 192 19.87 -2.09 -11.56
N ARG A 193 20.43 -2.78 -10.55
CA ARG A 193 21.53 -3.73 -10.76
C ARG A 193 21.10 -4.99 -11.52
N LEU A 194 19.80 -5.27 -11.69
CA LEU A 194 19.34 -6.43 -12.46
C LEU A 194 19.76 -6.37 -13.93
N ASP A 195 19.95 -5.17 -14.47
CA ASP A 195 20.35 -4.96 -15.87
C ASP A 195 21.85 -5.22 -16.09
N THR A 196 22.67 -5.08 -15.04
CA THR A 196 24.14 -5.25 -15.12
C THR A 196 24.60 -6.58 -14.53
N GLU A 197 24.13 -6.93 -13.33
CA GLU A 197 24.62 -8.05 -12.51
C GLU A 197 23.43 -8.85 -11.93
N PRO A 198 22.70 -9.59 -12.79
CA PRO A 198 21.40 -10.14 -12.43
C PRO A 198 21.46 -11.16 -11.29
N ASP A 199 22.45 -12.04 -11.26
CA ASP A 199 22.51 -13.12 -10.26
C ASP A 199 22.77 -12.59 -8.85
N GLU A 200 23.67 -11.61 -8.72
CA GLU A 200 23.92 -10.92 -7.45
C GLU A 200 22.73 -10.07 -7.04
N ALA A 201 22.15 -9.32 -7.98
CA ALA A 201 21.00 -8.46 -7.73
C ALA A 201 19.76 -9.25 -7.27
N PHE A 202 19.50 -10.45 -7.81
CA PHE A 202 18.41 -11.30 -7.32
C PHE A 202 18.63 -11.78 -5.89
N GLN A 203 19.86 -12.16 -5.53
CA GLN A 203 20.19 -12.59 -4.16
C GLN A 203 20.06 -11.41 -3.19
N GLU A 204 20.58 -10.26 -3.57
CA GLU A 204 20.48 -9.02 -2.82
C GLU A 204 19.03 -8.58 -2.61
N LEU A 205 18.22 -8.56 -3.67
CA LEU A 205 16.79 -8.25 -3.58
C LEU A 205 16.05 -9.21 -2.66
N ALA A 206 16.30 -10.52 -2.78
CA ALA A 206 15.67 -11.50 -1.91
C ALA A 206 16.07 -11.32 -0.44
N HIS A 207 17.34 -11.01 -0.19
CA HIS A 207 17.83 -10.67 1.14
C HIS A 207 17.12 -9.44 1.71
N LEU A 208 17.10 -8.33 0.96
CA LEU A 208 16.44 -7.08 1.36
C LEU A 208 14.95 -7.30 1.65
N LEU A 209 14.25 -8.00 0.75
CA LEU A 209 12.83 -8.32 0.90
C LEU A 209 12.57 -9.15 2.16
N MET A 210 13.40 -10.15 2.45
CA MET A 210 13.26 -10.95 3.67
C MET A 210 13.54 -10.13 4.93
N THR A 211 14.60 -9.35 4.98
CA THR A 211 14.91 -8.45 6.09
C THR A 211 13.75 -7.48 6.37
N ILE A 212 13.15 -6.92 5.31
CA ILE A 212 11.95 -6.07 5.43
C ILE A 212 10.78 -6.85 6.00
N ALA A 213 10.49 -8.06 5.51
CA ALA A 213 9.38 -8.87 6.02
C ALA A 213 9.56 -9.24 7.50
N GLU A 214 10.77 -9.59 7.91
CA GLU A 214 11.10 -9.94 9.29
C GLU A 214 10.92 -8.73 10.21
N ASN A 215 11.53 -7.60 9.87
CA ASN A 215 11.41 -6.37 10.66
C ASN A 215 9.98 -5.83 10.66
N TYR A 216 9.26 -5.96 9.55
CA TYR A 216 7.86 -5.58 9.45
C TYR A 216 6.96 -6.44 10.34
N THR A 217 7.17 -7.76 10.38
CA THR A 217 6.40 -8.68 11.24
C THR A 217 6.73 -8.49 12.72
N ALA A 218 7.99 -8.18 13.04
CA ALA A 218 8.44 -7.79 14.39
C ALA A 218 7.90 -6.42 14.85
N GLY A 219 7.30 -5.62 13.94
CA GLY A 219 6.77 -4.30 14.25
C GLY A 219 7.81 -3.18 14.27
N ARG A 220 9.04 -3.46 13.81
CA ARG A 220 10.17 -2.52 13.73
C ARG A 220 10.07 -1.63 12.50
N VAL A 221 9.01 -0.83 12.39
CA VAL A 221 8.75 0.03 11.20
C VAL A 221 9.80 1.12 11.01
N GLY A 222 10.46 1.56 12.08
CA GLY A 222 11.56 2.52 12.02
C GLY A 222 12.94 1.91 11.75
N ALA A 223 13.02 0.59 11.63
CA ALA A 223 14.25 -0.15 11.38
C ALA A 223 13.94 -1.34 10.45
N LEU A 224 13.24 -1.06 9.34
CA LEU A 224 12.90 -2.08 8.33
C LEU A 224 14.15 -2.69 7.68
N LEU A 225 15.16 -1.84 7.44
CA LEU A 225 16.53 -2.21 7.11
C LEU A 225 17.45 -1.64 8.18
N PRO A 226 18.62 -2.26 8.41
CA PRO A 226 19.64 -1.70 9.29
C PRO A 226 20.15 -0.36 8.77
N GLU A 227 20.47 0.58 9.67
CA GLU A 227 20.93 1.93 9.30
C GLU A 227 22.25 1.89 8.50
N THR A 228 23.09 0.86 8.71
CA THR A 228 24.33 0.62 7.96
C THR A 228 24.10 0.43 6.46
N GLU A 229 22.93 -0.08 6.07
CA GLU A 229 22.53 -0.24 4.67
C GLU A 229 21.78 0.96 4.11
N LEU A 230 21.62 2.04 4.89
CA LEU A 230 20.84 3.22 4.51
C LEU A 230 21.64 4.52 4.57
N THR A 231 22.85 4.49 5.15
CA THR A 231 23.76 5.63 5.20
C THR A 231 24.07 6.17 3.81
N GLY A 232 24.04 7.50 3.66
CA GLY A 232 24.30 8.19 2.40
C GLY A 232 23.13 8.21 1.40
N ARG A 233 22.06 7.44 1.62
CA ARG A 233 20.93 7.38 0.68
C ARG A 233 19.95 8.52 0.88
N ARG A 234 19.62 9.19 -0.24
CA ARG A 234 18.60 10.23 -0.26
C ARG A 234 17.23 9.58 -0.25
N SER A 235 16.39 9.95 0.72
CA SER A 235 15.01 9.47 0.81
C SER A 235 14.25 9.80 -0.47
N VAL A 236 13.78 8.76 -1.19
CA VAL A 236 12.90 8.92 -2.36
C VAL A 236 11.55 9.36 -1.83
N ARG A 237 11.29 10.66 -1.98
CA ARG A 237 10.01 11.25 -1.59
C ARG A 237 9.32 11.72 -2.86
N ASP A 238 8.29 10.98 -3.26
CA ASP A 238 7.32 11.39 -4.26
C ASP A 238 6.47 12.56 -3.73
N ARG A 239 7.12 13.70 -3.51
CA ARG A 239 6.41 14.98 -3.33
C ARG A 239 5.76 15.41 -4.64
N GLU A 240 6.12 14.78 -5.74
CA GLU A 240 5.68 15.12 -7.09
C GLU A 240 4.19 14.90 -7.27
N LEU A 241 3.65 13.73 -6.90
CA LEU A 241 2.22 13.45 -6.98
C LEU A 241 1.37 14.37 -6.08
N ILE A 242 1.88 14.69 -4.88
CA ILE A 242 1.21 15.63 -3.97
C ILE A 242 1.20 17.03 -4.57
N LYS A 243 2.33 17.49 -5.13
CA LYS A 243 2.42 18.77 -5.81
C LYS A 243 1.46 18.83 -7.00
N LEU A 244 1.42 17.78 -7.81
CA LEU A 244 0.52 17.68 -8.95
C LEU A 244 -0.95 17.74 -8.52
N SER A 245 -1.31 17.03 -7.44
CA SER A 245 -2.66 17.11 -6.87
C SER A 245 -3.01 18.51 -6.35
N ILE A 246 -2.06 19.23 -5.73
CA ILE A 246 -2.28 20.61 -5.27
C ILE A 246 -2.48 21.54 -6.47
N VAL A 247 -1.70 21.39 -7.53
CA VAL A 247 -1.84 22.19 -8.77
C VAL A 247 -3.21 21.96 -9.40
N VAL A 248 -3.66 20.70 -9.50
CA VAL A 248 -5.00 20.38 -10.03
C VAL A 248 -6.09 20.98 -9.16
N VAL A 249 -6.02 20.86 -7.83
CA VAL A 249 -7.00 21.44 -6.92
C VAL A 249 -7.04 22.97 -7.04
N LEU A 250 -5.89 23.62 -7.16
CA LEU A 250 -5.83 25.08 -7.35
C LEU A 250 -6.43 25.50 -8.70
N LEU A 251 -6.14 24.78 -9.78
CA LEU A 251 -6.72 25.06 -11.10
C LEU A 251 -8.24 24.93 -11.10
N VAL A 252 -8.78 23.90 -10.45
CA VAL A 252 -10.23 23.74 -10.26
C VAL A 252 -10.78 24.88 -9.41
N GLY A 253 -10.10 25.27 -8.33
CA GLY A 253 -10.49 26.42 -7.51
C GLY A 253 -10.54 27.73 -8.29
N VAL A 254 -9.57 27.98 -9.17
CA VAL A 254 -9.51 29.17 -10.03
C VAL A 254 -10.65 29.15 -11.06
N ALA A 255 -10.93 28.00 -11.67
CA ALA A 255 -12.04 27.86 -12.61
C ALA A 255 -13.40 28.15 -11.97
N ILE A 256 -13.60 27.78 -10.70
CA ILE A 256 -14.82 28.07 -9.94
C ILE A 256 -14.86 29.53 -9.45
N ALA A 257 -13.71 30.10 -9.08
CA ALA A 257 -13.62 31.47 -8.59
C ALA A 257 -13.78 32.51 -9.71
N ALA A 258 -13.35 32.20 -10.94
CA ALA A 258 -13.40 33.11 -12.09
C ALA A 258 -14.81 33.67 -12.39
N PRO A 259 -15.89 32.85 -12.49
CA PRO A 259 -17.24 33.39 -12.69
C PRO A 259 -17.76 34.17 -11.48
N LEU A 260 -17.37 33.81 -10.26
CA LEU A 260 -17.74 34.55 -9.04
C LEU A 260 -17.11 35.95 -8.98
N LEU A 261 -15.96 36.13 -9.63
CA LEU A 261 -15.25 37.41 -9.76
C LEU A 261 -15.71 38.24 -10.97
N GLY A 262 -16.70 37.77 -11.74
CA GLY A 262 -17.24 38.48 -12.89
C GLY A 262 -16.26 38.59 -14.06
N LEU A 263 -15.30 37.68 -14.19
CA LEU A 263 -14.36 37.71 -15.32
C LEU A 263 -15.09 37.41 -16.64
N PRO A 264 -14.81 38.19 -17.71
CA PRO A 264 -15.36 37.93 -19.03
C PRO A 264 -14.87 36.59 -19.57
N GLU A 265 -15.76 35.84 -20.23
CA GLU A 265 -15.49 34.47 -20.71
C GLU A 265 -14.26 34.38 -21.62
N GLY A 266 -13.96 35.45 -22.38
CA GLY A 266 -12.77 35.54 -23.23
C GLY A 266 -11.43 35.59 -22.48
N ALA A 267 -11.43 36.01 -21.21
CA ALA A 267 -10.23 36.08 -20.37
C ALA A 267 -9.97 34.80 -19.56
N LEU A 268 -10.93 33.88 -19.51
CA LEU A 268 -10.89 32.72 -18.62
C LEU A 268 -9.77 31.73 -19.03
N LEU A 269 -9.65 31.45 -20.33
CA LEU A 269 -8.59 30.61 -20.90
C LEU A 269 -7.16 31.13 -20.66
N PRO A 270 -6.82 32.40 -20.99
CA PRO A 270 -5.47 32.91 -20.75
C PRO A 270 -5.12 33.04 -19.27
N VAL A 271 -6.09 33.36 -18.40
CA VAL A 271 -5.87 33.40 -16.95
C VAL A 271 -5.60 31.99 -16.40
N LEU A 272 -6.37 30.98 -16.79
CA LEU A 272 -6.11 29.58 -16.41
C LEU A 272 -4.74 29.09 -16.91
N ALA A 273 -4.37 29.41 -18.15
CA ALA A 273 -3.07 29.06 -18.70
C ALA A 273 -1.93 29.74 -17.91
N GLY A 274 -2.05 31.04 -17.64
CA GLY A 274 -1.06 31.80 -16.89
C GLY A 274 -0.88 31.28 -15.46
N VAL A 275 -1.99 31.07 -14.74
CA VAL A 275 -1.96 30.53 -13.37
C VAL A 275 -1.46 29.09 -13.36
N GLY A 276 -1.86 28.27 -14.33
CA GLY A 276 -1.38 26.89 -14.48
C GLY A 276 0.13 26.80 -14.68
N ILE A 277 0.69 27.62 -15.58
CA ILE A 277 2.15 27.72 -15.80
C ILE A 277 2.85 28.20 -14.53
N LEU A 278 2.32 29.24 -13.86
CA LEU A 278 2.92 29.78 -12.64
C LEU A 278 2.96 28.74 -11.51
N LEU A 279 1.87 27.98 -11.34
CA LEU A 279 1.78 26.89 -10.38
C LEU A 279 2.70 25.72 -10.73
N LEU A 280 2.83 25.37 -12.01
CA LEU A 280 3.80 24.37 -12.47
C LEU A 280 5.22 24.82 -12.14
N VAL A 281 5.61 26.04 -12.53
CA VAL A 281 6.95 26.58 -12.27
C VAL A 281 7.25 26.62 -10.77
N ALA A 282 6.29 27.08 -9.95
CA ALA A 282 6.44 27.11 -8.50
C ALA A 282 6.56 25.69 -7.90
N ALA A 283 5.73 24.73 -8.36
CA ALA A 283 5.73 23.36 -7.87
C ALA A 283 7.01 22.59 -8.28
N PHE A 284 7.51 22.81 -9.50
CA PHE A 284 8.64 22.10 -10.08
C PHE A 284 9.97 22.86 -9.98
N ARG A 285 10.01 24.03 -9.30
CA ARG A 285 11.20 24.91 -9.15
C ARG A 285 12.50 24.19 -8.75
N ARG A 286 12.41 23.11 -7.96
CA ARG A 286 13.59 22.30 -7.53
C ARG A 286 14.14 21.38 -8.62
N ARG A 287 13.29 20.90 -9.54
CA ARG A 287 13.68 20.01 -10.65
C ARG A 287 14.13 20.82 -11.86
N TYR A 288 13.57 22.00 -12.07
CA TYR A 288 14.04 22.95 -13.08
C TYR A 288 15.51 23.33 -12.91
N ARG A 289 16.03 23.50 -11.68
CA ARG A 289 17.48 23.72 -11.49
C ARG A 289 18.34 22.59 -12.08
N GLN A 290 17.88 21.34 -11.98
CA GLN A 290 18.59 20.17 -12.51
C GLN A 290 18.51 20.05 -14.05
N TYR A 291 17.47 20.61 -14.68
CA TYR A 291 17.36 20.70 -16.15
C TYR A 291 18.00 21.98 -16.72
N LEU A 292 18.05 23.06 -15.94
CA LEU A 292 18.79 24.28 -16.29
C LEU A 292 20.30 24.01 -16.31
N ASP A 293 20.81 23.10 -15.47
CA ASP A 293 22.19 22.61 -15.55
C ASP A 293 22.49 21.79 -16.82
N LEU A 294 21.46 21.37 -17.57
CA LEU A 294 21.60 20.69 -18.88
C LEU A 294 21.38 21.63 -20.08
N LEU A 295 20.93 22.87 -19.87
CA LEU A 295 20.88 23.89 -20.92
C LEU A 295 22.23 24.32 -21.51
N PRO A 296 23.40 24.25 -20.82
CA PRO A 296 24.67 24.50 -21.50
C PRO A 296 25.01 23.46 -22.58
N PHE A 297 24.31 22.31 -22.66
CA PHE A 297 24.49 21.34 -23.74
C PHE A 297 23.74 21.72 -25.03
N PHE A 298 22.71 22.58 -24.92
CA PHE A 298 21.92 23.07 -26.07
C PHE A 298 22.33 24.48 -26.54
N GLN A 299 23.21 25.15 -25.78
CA GLN A 299 23.92 26.32 -26.24
C GLN A 299 25.20 25.84 -26.93
N GLY A 300 25.06 25.46 -28.20
CA GLY A 300 26.22 25.21 -29.07
C GLY A 300 27.12 26.46 -29.21
N PRO A 301 28.36 26.29 -29.68
CA PRO A 301 29.38 27.35 -29.78
C PRO A 301 28.96 28.53 -30.64
#